data_AF-A0A353C329-F1
#
_entry.id   AF-A0A353C329-F1
#
_cell.length_a   1.000
_cell.length_b   1.000
_cell.length_c   1.000
_cell.angle_alpha   90.00
_cell.angle_beta   90.00
_cell.angle_gamma   90.00
#
_symmetry.space_group_name_H-M   'P 1'
#
loop_
_entity.id
_entity.type
_entity.pdbx_description
1 polymer ?
#
loop_
_entity_poly.entity_id
_entity_poly.type
_entity_poly.pdbx_seq_one_letter_code
_entity_poly.pdbx_strand_id
1 'polypeptide(L)' 'MKTITDRKRIKVTVNERQIEVYEGLTILQALLQEDIHIPHLCYDIRLERSNGNCGLCVVELE' A
#
# COMPACT_ATOMS: atom_id res chain seq x y z
N MET A 1 -14.35 10.59 -8.88
CA MET A 1 -13.01 11.19 -9.08
C MET A 1 -12.88 12.40 -8.15
N LYS A 2 -12.78 12.16 -6.84
CA LYS A 2 -12.54 13.22 -5.85
C LYS A 2 -11.12 13.04 -5.32
N THR A 3 -10.35 14.14 -5.35
CA THR A 3 -9.18 14.42 -4.50
C THR A 3 -7.92 13.54 -4.68
N ILE A 4 -7.12 13.80 -5.72
CA ILE A 4 -5.68 13.40 -5.75
C ILE A 4 -4.75 14.63 -5.56
N THR A 5 -5.29 15.85 -5.52
CA THR A 5 -4.47 17.08 -5.57
C THR A 5 -3.80 17.47 -4.23
N ASP A 6 -4.14 16.82 -3.11
CA ASP A 6 -3.70 17.28 -1.76
C ASP A 6 -3.09 16.17 -0.89
N ARG A 7 -2.69 15.03 -1.47
CA ARG A 7 -2.05 13.97 -0.66
C ARG A 7 -0.57 14.26 -0.52
N LYS A 8 -0.13 14.56 0.70
CA LYS A 8 1.29 14.72 1.02
C LYS A 8 2.02 13.40 0.73
N ARG A 9 3.20 13.49 0.10
CA ARG A 9 4.09 12.34 -0.04
C ARG A 9 5.01 12.23 1.17
N ILE A 10 5.20 11.02 1.65
CA ILE A 10 6.10 10.69 2.76
C ILE A 10 7.18 9.73 2.27
N LYS A 11 8.39 9.89 2.79
CA LYS A 11 9.52 8.99 2.50
C LYS A 11 9.41 7.76 3.37
N VAL A 12 9.50 6.59 2.76
CA VAL A 12 9.54 5.29 3.43
C VAL A 12 10.67 4.45 2.86
N THR A 13 11.18 3.51 3.66
CA THR A 13 12.21 2.56 3.22
C THR A 13 11.56 1.19 3.04
N VAL A 14 11.79 0.56 1.88
CA VAL A 14 11.27 -0.76 1.55
C VAL A 14 12.42 -1.58 0.99
N ASN A 15 12.80 -2.66 1.67
CA ASN A 15 13.94 -3.49 1.28
C ASN A 15 15.20 -2.65 0.99
N GLU A 16 15.58 -1.80 1.97
CA GLU A 16 16.73 -0.87 1.89
C GLU A 16 16.62 0.24 0.84
N ARG A 17 15.54 0.28 0.04
CA ARG A 17 15.30 1.30 -0.97
C ARG A 17 14.41 2.41 -0.42
N GLN A 18 14.85 3.66 -0.55
CA GLN A 18 13.98 4.81 -0.26
C GLN A 18 13.00 5.07 -1.42
N ILE A 19 11.72 5.20 -1.08
CA ILE A 19 10.64 5.56 -2.00
C ILE A 19 9.73 6.63 -1.38
N GLU A 20 8.91 7.29 -2.19
CA GLU A 20 7.93 8.27 -1.74
C GLU A 20 6.52 7.80 -2.03
N VAL A 21 5.70 7.66 -0.99
CA VAL A 21 4.32 7.17 -1.10
C VAL A 21 3.33 8.23 -0.63
N TYR A 22 2.09 8.16 -1.10
CA TYR A 22 1.03 9.04 -0.62
C TYR A 22 0.59 8.67 0.80
N GLU A 23 0.39 9.68 1.65
CA GLU A 23 -0.18 9.47 2.98
C GLU A 23 -1.63 8.95 2.93
N GLY A 24 -2.05 8.29 4.02
CA GLY A 24 -3.41 7.77 4.18
C GLY A 24 -3.71 6.47 3.43
N LEU A 25 -2.70 5.88 2.79
CA LEU A 25 -2.77 4.54 2.19
C LEU A 25 -2.37 3.46 3.18
N THR A 26 -2.88 2.25 2.98
CA THR A 26 -2.30 1.06 3.64
C THR A 26 -0.93 0.75 3.03
N ILE A 27 -0.10 -0.03 3.74
CA ILE A 27 1.20 -0.49 3.22
C ILE A 27 1.01 -1.21 1.88
N LEU A 28 0.05 -2.15 1.78
CA LEU A 28 -0.23 -2.86 0.53
C LEU A 28 -0.57 -1.91 -0.62
N GLN A 29 -1.42 -0.90 -0.38
CA GLN A 29 -1.81 0.08 -1.40
C GLN A 29 -0.63 0.93 -1.85
N ALA A 30 0.16 1.44 -0.89
CA ALA A 30 1.31 2.28 -1.15
C ALA A 30 2.36 1.55 -2.01
N LEU A 31 2.61 0.27 -1.71
CA LEU A 31 3.59 -0.53 -2.45
C LEU A 31 3.09 -0.93 -3.84
N LEU A 32 1.81 -1.30 -3.99
CA LEU A 32 1.24 -1.60 -5.30
C LEU A 32 1.24 -0.39 -6.26
N GLN A 33 1.09 0.83 -5.73
CA GLN A 33 1.17 2.05 -6.55
C GLN A 33 2.57 2.32 -7.10
N GLU A 34 3.60 1.93 -6.35
CA GLU A 34 5.01 2.05 -6.75
C GLU A 34 5.53 0.80 -7.48
N ASP A 35 4.61 -0.03 -8.02
CA ASP A 35 4.89 -1.27 -8.76
C ASP A 35 5.65 -2.34 -7.96
N ILE A 36 5.54 -2.30 -6.62
CA ILE A 36 6.08 -3.31 -5.72
C ILE A 36 4.99 -4.34 -5.44
N HIS A 37 5.11 -5.50 -6.09
CA HIS A 37 4.12 -6.55 -5.98
C HIS A 37 4.21 -7.31 -4.66
N ILE A 38 3.12 -7.30 -3.90
CA ILE A 38 2.91 -8.16 -2.73
C ILE A 38 1.78 -9.15 -3.05
N PRO A 39 1.96 -10.46 -2.84
CA PRO A 39 0.90 -11.43 -3.02
C PRO A 39 -0.35 -11.07 -2.19
N HIS A 40 -1.50 -11.00 -2.84
CA HIS A 40 -2.77 -10.70 -2.18
C HIS A 40 -3.90 -11.40 -2.91
N LEU A 41 -4.88 -11.90 -2.15
CA LEU A 41 -6.07 -12.55 -2.72
C LEU A 41 -7.36 -11.88 -2.27
N CYS A 42 -7.44 -11.47 -1.01
CA CYS A 42 -8.66 -10.86 -0.44
C CYS A 42 -8.70 -9.32 -0.54
N TYR A 43 -7.70 -8.70 -1.18
CA TYR A 43 -7.71 -7.26 -1.46
C TYR A 43 -8.34 -7.00 -2.83
N ASP A 44 -9.34 -6.13 -2.86
CA ASP A 44 -9.98 -5.63 -4.08
C ASP A 44 -10.22 -4.12 -3.90
N ILE A 45 -9.77 -3.33 -4.88
CA ILE A 45 -9.86 -1.85 -4.85
C ILE A 45 -11.30 -1.33 -4.77
N ARG A 46 -12.30 -2.15 -5.13
CA ARG A 46 -13.71 -1.78 -5.10
C ARG A 46 -14.35 -1.98 -3.72
N LEU A 47 -13.66 -2.66 -2.80
CA LEU A 47 -14.14 -2.88 -1.44
C LEU A 47 -13.60 -1.80 -0.50
N GLU A 48 -14.37 -1.49 0.54
CA GLU A 48 -13.95 -0.50 1.55
C GLU A 48 -12.71 -0.96 2.32
N ARG A 49 -12.62 -2.27 2.61
CA ARG A 49 -11.51 -2.89 3.35
C ARG A 49 -11.26 -4.32 2.88
N SER A 50 -9.99 -4.73 2.93
CA SER A 50 -9.62 -6.15 2.88
C SER A 50 -10.10 -6.87 4.13
N ASN A 51 -10.62 -8.09 3.98
CA ASN A 51 -11.05 -8.90 5.13
C ASN A 51 -9.88 -9.63 5.84
N GLY A 52 -8.70 -9.70 5.22
CA GLY A 52 -7.50 -10.30 5.81
C GLY A 52 -7.46 -11.83 5.83
N ASN A 53 -8.48 -12.53 5.32
CA ASN A 53 -8.60 -13.99 5.43
C ASN A 53 -7.51 -14.77 4.66
N CYS A 54 -6.85 -14.16 3.67
CA CYS A 54 -5.85 -14.87 2.86
C CYS A 54 -4.46 -14.94 3.50
N GLY A 55 -4.11 -14.02 4.40
CA GLY A 55 -2.78 -13.98 5.04
C GLY A 55 -1.59 -13.80 4.09
N LEU A 56 -1.79 -13.49 2.81
CA LEU A 56 -0.71 -13.45 1.82
C LEU A 56 0.12 -12.16 1.84
N CYS A 57 -0.45 -11.06 2.32
CA CYS A 57 0.18 -9.74 2.28
C CYS A 57 0.84 -9.33 3.61
N VAL A 58 1.32 -10.32 4.37
CA VAL A 58 2.05 -10.09 5.63
C VAL A 58 3.45 -9.58 5.30
N VAL A 59 3.89 -8.56 6.03
CA VAL A 59 5.21 -7.94 5.90
C VAL A 59 5.79 -7.67 7.29
N GLU A 60 7.10 -7.50 7.36
CA GLU A 60 7.82 -7.15 8.58
C GLU A 60 8.11 -5.64 8.60
N LEU A 61 8.15 -5.06 9.80
CA LEU A 61 8.46 -3.65 10.03
C LEU A 61 9.72 -3.55 10.90
N GLU A 62 10.55 -2.56 10.59
CA GLU A 62 11.77 -2.18 11.33
C GLU A 62 11.68 -0.74 11.83
#